data_AF-A0A0F5Q1U4-F1
#
_entry.id   AF-A0A0F5Q1U4-F1
#
_cell.length_a   1.000
_cell.length_b   1.000
_cell.length_c   1.000
_cell.angle_alpha   90.00
_cell.angle_beta   90.00
_cell.angle_gamma   90.00
#
_symmetry.space_group_name_H-M   'P 1'
#
loop_
_entity.id
_entity.type
_entity.pdbx_description
1 polymer ?
#
loop_
_entity_poly.entity_id
_entity_poly.type
_entity_poly.pdbx_seq_one_letter_code
_entity_poly.pdbx_strand_id
1 'polypeptide(L)'
;MGNIIATGFNSGSDDGELFSLEADLRRLADIGVDTVELGLTSIDLISGGRILAERLQRLAAITSQFDFRYTVHGLVSSNFMDPDTLDFQMQAAKALVEVCDRIDARIQVQHGGALRADQLHQRAQADIREREALTELGDFARPYGVRIAFENIFTTELGQYRQTPAEVAETVKAVNHPNVVALIDFSHAYIESTYKGLNFREQIAAMAPVTGHLHVHDSFGRPQAFYKAFHPQENTAMGIGDLHMPLGWGDIDWDSIFAELRFLPDTVMMMEIGPRHRSEQPESLAIAKRLIALSEDVLRAAE
;
A
#
# COMPACT_ATOMS: atom_id res chain seq x y z
N MET A 1 6.16 -13.73 -19.75
CA MET A 1 5.63 -12.38 -19.41
C MET A 1 6.01 -12.13 -17.97
N GLY A 2 6.37 -10.89 -17.59
CA GLY A 2 6.63 -10.55 -16.19
C GLY A 2 5.38 -10.72 -15.31
N ASN A 3 5.58 -10.97 -14.02
CA ASN A 3 4.49 -11.02 -13.05
C ASN A 3 4.01 -9.60 -12.66
N ILE A 4 4.86 -8.58 -12.79
CA ILE A 4 4.51 -7.18 -12.54
C ILE A 4 4.05 -6.54 -13.85
N ILE A 5 2.82 -6.01 -13.86
CA ILE A 5 2.12 -5.64 -15.10
C ILE A 5 1.94 -4.14 -15.31
N ALA A 6 2.22 -3.31 -14.31
CA ALA A 6 2.22 -1.85 -14.44
C ALA A 6 2.89 -1.16 -13.24
N THR A 7 3.20 0.11 -13.44
CA THR A 7 3.68 0.99 -12.38
C THR A 7 3.22 2.44 -12.55
N GLY A 8 3.23 3.18 -11.45
CA GLY A 8 2.99 4.62 -11.42
C GLY A 8 3.06 5.14 -9.99
N PHE A 9 2.27 6.16 -9.66
CA PHE A 9 2.35 6.84 -8.37
C PHE A 9 1.02 6.83 -7.62
N ASN A 10 1.09 7.02 -6.31
CA ASN A 10 -0.10 7.39 -5.54
C ASN A 10 -0.51 8.84 -5.83
N SER A 11 -1.80 9.12 -5.72
CA SER A 11 -2.38 10.44 -5.89
C SER A 11 -3.52 10.64 -4.90
N GLY A 12 -3.59 11.83 -4.32
CA GLY A 12 -4.59 12.21 -3.34
C GLY A 12 -4.94 13.69 -3.47
N SER A 13 -6.01 14.11 -2.83
CA SER A 13 -6.32 15.53 -2.69
C SER A 13 -5.42 16.18 -1.63
N ASP A 14 -4.96 17.39 -1.93
CA ASP A 14 -4.16 18.20 -1.02
C ASP A 14 -5.06 19.08 -0.11
N ASP A 15 -6.36 19.19 -0.40
CA ASP A 15 -7.28 20.15 0.22
C ASP A 15 -8.69 19.62 0.57
N GLY A 16 -8.98 18.33 0.34
CA GLY A 16 -10.32 17.76 0.54
C GLY A 16 -11.18 17.71 -0.72
N GLU A 17 -10.74 18.34 -1.82
CA GLU A 17 -11.54 18.54 -3.01
C GLU A 17 -11.03 17.79 -4.23
N LEU A 18 -11.98 17.37 -5.07
CA LEU A 18 -11.73 16.62 -6.31
C LEU A 18 -10.89 17.41 -7.33
N PHE A 19 -10.89 18.74 -7.24
CA PHE A 19 -10.13 19.60 -8.16
C PHE A 19 -8.61 19.44 -7.98
N SER A 20 -8.14 19.36 -6.73
CA SER A 20 -6.69 19.16 -6.49
C SER A 20 -6.26 17.76 -6.94
N LEU A 21 -7.12 16.75 -6.74
CA LEU A 21 -6.88 15.39 -7.24
C LEU A 21 -6.80 15.38 -8.77
N GLU A 22 -7.75 16.00 -9.46
CA GLU A 22 -7.73 16.11 -10.92
C GLU A 22 -6.46 16.80 -11.44
N ALA A 23 -6.00 17.87 -10.77
CA ALA A 23 -4.77 18.55 -11.14
C ALA A 23 -3.55 17.62 -11.03
N ASP A 24 -3.48 16.80 -9.99
CA ASP A 24 -2.40 15.82 -9.82
C ASP A 24 -2.49 14.68 -10.84
N LEU A 25 -3.69 14.19 -11.17
CA LEU A 25 -3.90 13.21 -12.24
C LEU A 25 -3.43 13.71 -13.61
N ARG A 26 -3.69 14.98 -13.95
CA ARG A 26 -3.17 15.59 -15.20
C ARG A 26 -1.65 15.62 -15.22
N ARG A 27 -1.03 15.99 -14.10
CA ARG A 27 0.42 16.00 -13.96
C ARG A 27 1.01 14.60 -14.10
N LEU A 28 0.37 13.57 -13.53
CA LEU A 28 0.78 12.18 -13.69
C LEU A 28 0.61 11.69 -15.14
N ALA A 29 -0.42 12.18 -15.84
CA ALA A 29 -0.62 11.87 -17.26
C ALA A 29 0.51 12.46 -18.11
N ASP A 30 0.95 13.69 -17.81
CA ASP A 30 2.08 14.34 -18.48
C ASP A 30 3.42 13.60 -18.24
N ILE A 31 3.57 12.92 -17.10
CA ILE A 31 4.72 12.05 -16.81
C ILE A 31 4.66 10.75 -17.62
N GLY A 32 3.46 10.31 -18.04
CA GLY A 32 3.26 9.10 -18.82
C GLY A 32 3.29 7.82 -18.00
N VAL A 33 2.60 7.81 -16.85
CA VAL A 33 2.39 6.60 -16.04
C VAL A 33 1.22 5.76 -16.56
N ASP A 34 1.30 4.44 -16.34
CA ASP A 34 0.29 3.48 -16.78
C ASP A 34 -0.79 3.24 -15.73
N THR A 35 -0.50 3.54 -14.46
CA THR A 35 -1.39 3.27 -13.33
C THR A 35 -1.31 4.37 -12.30
N VAL A 36 -2.43 4.66 -11.64
CA VAL A 36 -2.50 5.58 -10.50
C VAL A 36 -3.21 4.90 -9.35
N GLU A 37 -2.64 5.00 -8.15
CA GLU A 37 -3.31 4.61 -6.92
C GLU A 37 -3.99 5.81 -6.28
N LEU A 38 -5.30 5.71 -6.07
CA LEU A 38 -6.09 6.81 -5.57
C LEU A 38 -6.27 6.71 -4.05
N GLY A 39 -5.73 7.69 -3.32
CA GLY A 39 -5.99 7.94 -1.90
C GLY A 39 -7.35 8.58 -1.68
N LEU A 40 -8.44 7.86 -1.94
CA LEU A 40 -9.82 8.38 -1.95
C LEU A 40 -10.34 8.82 -0.57
N THR A 41 -9.60 8.51 0.49
CA THR A 41 -9.89 8.96 1.86
C THR A 41 -9.62 10.44 2.07
N SER A 42 -8.91 11.09 1.14
CA SER A 42 -8.61 12.52 1.14
C SER A 42 -9.75 13.42 0.63
N ILE A 43 -10.88 12.87 0.15
CA ILE A 43 -11.92 13.65 -0.57
C ILE A 43 -13.35 13.45 -0.04
N ASP A 44 -13.52 12.96 1.20
CA ASP A 44 -14.83 12.72 1.84
C ASP A 44 -15.81 11.96 0.94
N LEU A 45 -15.33 10.94 0.23
CA LEU A 45 -16.18 10.14 -0.69
C LEU A 45 -17.20 9.27 0.05
N ILE A 46 -16.87 8.89 1.28
CA ILE A 46 -17.66 8.01 2.14
C ILE A 46 -17.94 8.72 3.46
N SER A 47 -19.21 8.77 3.86
CA SER A 47 -19.66 9.39 5.11
C SER A 47 -20.39 8.35 5.96
N GLY A 48 -19.78 7.94 7.08
CA GLY A 48 -20.36 6.96 8.00
C GLY A 48 -20.67 5.63 7.32
N GLY A 49 -19.74 5.11 6.51
CA GLY A 49 -19.89 3.86 5.77
C GLY A 49 -20.77 3.94 4.51
N ARG A 50 -21.28 5.13 4.15
CA ARG A 50 -22.14 5.31 2.96
C ARG A 50 -21.44 6.17 1.90
N ILE A 51 -21.51 5.74 0.65
CA ILE A 51 -21.00 6.49 -0.49
C ILE A 51 -21.84 7.74 -0.72
N LEU A 52 -21.18 8.88 -0.91
CA LEU A 52 -21.84 10.11 -1.35
C LEU A 52 -21.97 10.11 -2.88
N ALA A 53 -23.19 9.86 -3.36
CA ALA A 53 -23.47 9.61 -4.78
C ALA A 53 -22.99 10.73 -5.72
N GLU A 54 -23.14 12.00 -5.33
CA GLU A 54 -22.69 13.16 -6.11
C GLU A 54 -21.15 13.20 -6.23
N ARG A 55 -20.42 12.95 -5.14
CA ARG A 55 -18.96 12.90 -5.15
C ARG A 55 -18.44 11.71 -5.96
N LEU A 56 -19.09 10.54 -5.85
CA LEU A 56 -18.74 9.37 -6.67
C LEU A 56 -18.98 9.64 -8.17
N GLN A 57 -20.08 10.32 -8.52
CA GLN A 57 -20.34 10.67 -9.92
C GLN A 57 -19.24 11.60 -10.48
N ARG A 58 -18.80 12.58 -9.70
CA ARG A 58 -17.71 13.49 -10.11
C ARG A 58 -16.37 12.78 -10.19
N LEU A 59 -16.05 11.91 -9.23
CA LEU A 59 -14.85 11.07 -9.29
C LEU A 59 -14.82 10.24 -10.57
N ALA A 60 -15.91 9.53 -10.88
CA ALA A 60 -16.03 8.72 -12.10
C ALA A 60 -15.94 9.57 -13.39
N ALA A 61 -16.40 10.82 -13.36
CA ALA A 61 -16.26 11.74 -14.49
C ALA A 61 -14.82 12.26 -14.64
N ILE A 62 -14.05 12.37 -13.55
CA ILE A 62 -12.64 12.75 -13.58
C ILE A 62 -11.80 11.57 -14.07
N THR A 63 -11.96 10.40 -13.46
CA THR A 63 -11.12 9.23 -13.77
C THR A 63 -11.32 8.72 -15.19
N SER A 64 -12.51 8.91 -15.79
CA SER A 64 -12.78 8.54 -17.19
C SER A 64 -12.12 9.43 -18.24
N GLN A 65 -11.48 10.54 -17.84
CA GLN A 65 -10.72 11.42 -18.74
C GLN A 65 -9.31 10.89 -19.05
N PHE A 66 -8.84 9.90 -18.29
CA PHE A 66 -7.48 9.38 -18.38
C PHE A 66 -7.49 7.89 -18.72
N ASP A 67 -6.47 7.43 -19.42
CA ASP A 67 -6.28 6.02 -19.80
C ASP A 67 -5.47 5.25 -18.74
N PHE A 68 -5.60 5.64 -17.47
CA PHE A 68 -4.91 4.96 -16.38
C PHE A 68 -5.65 3.68 -16.01
N ARG A 69 -4.88 2.65 -15.64
CA ARG A 69 -5.38 1.67 -14.67
C ARG A 69 -5.46 2.33 -13.29
N TYR A 70 -6.49 2.00 -12.52
CA TYR A 70 -6.63 2.50 -11.16
C TYR A 70 -6.47 1.38 -10.11
N THR A 71 -5.83 1.74 -9.00
CA THR A 71 -5.96 1.04 -7.71
C THR A 71 -6.47 2.04 -6.68
N VAL A 72 -7.00 1.56 -5.56
CA VAL A 72 -7.53 2.43 -4.49
C VAL A 72 -6.80 2.14 -3.20
N HIS A 73 -6.22 3.17 -2.62
CA HIS A 73 -5.68 3.08 -1.27
C HIS A 73 -6.83 3.20 -0.27
N GLY A 74 -6.96 2.22 0.64
CA GLY A 74 -7.99 2.21 1.66
C GLY A 74 -7.77 3.22 2.80
N LEU A 75 -8.43 2.98 3.93
CA LEU A 75 -8.24 3.80 5.14
C LEU A 75 -6.80 3.64 5.65
N VAL A 76 -6.04 4.75 5.67
CA VAL A 76 -4.67 4.79 6.23
C VAL A 76 -4.67 4.46 7.73
N SER A 77 -5.77 4.74 8.44
CA SER A 77 -5.94 4.39 9.85
C SER A 77 -6.71 3.08 10.05
N SER A 78 -6.79 2.21 9.03
CA SER A 78 -7.52 0.96 9.19
C SER A 78 -6.84 0.05 10.21
N ASN A 79 -7.67 -0.65 10.98
CA ASN A 79 -7.31 -1.59 12.01
C ASN A 79 -8.46 -2.60 12.24
N PHE A 80 -8.51 -3.71 11.50
CA PHE A 80 -9.49 -4.79 11.73
C PHE A 80 -9.25 -5.57 13.03
N MET A 81 -8.13 -5.34 13.73
CA MET A 81 -7.90 -5.92 15.06
C MET A 81 -8.72 -5.23 16.15
N ASP A 82 -9.18 -4.00 15.95
CA ASP A 82 -9.92 -3.22 16.95
C ASP A 82 -11.41 -3.60 16.99
N PRO A 83 -11.95 -4.17 18.09
CA PRO A 83 -13.35 -4.58 18.15
C PRO A 83 -14.32 -3.40 18.14
N ASP A 84 -13.90 -2.26 18.69
CA ASP A 84 -14.80 -1.14 18.95
C ASP A 84 -15.10 -0.37 17.65
N THR A 85 -14.20 -0.49 16.66
CA THR A 85 -14.34 0.19 15.37
C THR A 85 -14.52 -0.74 14.17
N LEU A 86 -14.39 -2.06 14.35
CA LEU A 86 -14.44 -3.04 13.26
C LEU A 86 -15.66 -2.87 12.35
N ASP A 87 -16.86 -2.76 12.92
CA ASP A 87 -18.09 -2.67 12.12
C ASP A 87 -18.09 -1.43 11.20
N PHE A 88 -17.60 -0.29 11.70
CA PHE A 88 -17.53 0.95 10.91
C PHE A 88 -16.46 0.86 9.83
N GLN A 89 -15.32 0.24 10.15
CA GLN A 89 -14.25 0.04 9.19
C GLN A 89 -14.65 -0.93 8.08
N MET A 90 -15.35 -2.02 8.43
CA MET A 90 -15.88 -2.98 7.46
C MET A 90 -16.89 -2.31 6.51
N GLN A 91 -17.79 -1.47 7.03
CA GLN A 91 -18.72 -0.71 6.18
C GLN A 91 -17.98 0.23 5.22
N ALA A 92 -16.96 0.96 5.70
CA ALA A 92 -16.14 1.82 4.85
C ALA A 92 -15.35 1.02 3.81
N ALA A 93 -14.77 -0.12 4.19
CA ALA A 93 -14.03 -0.99 3.29
C ALA A 93 -14.92 -1.56 2.18
N LYS A 94 -16.14 -1.99 2.49
CA LYS A 94 -17.13 -2.47 1.50
C LYS A 94 -17.58 -1.34 0.57
N ALA A 95 -17.79 -0.14 1.09
CA ALA A 95 -18.09 1.03 0.26
C ALA A 95 -16.93 1.35 -0.70
N LEU A 96 -15.68 1.19 -0.27
CA LEU A 96 -14.52 1.34 -1.16
C LEU A 96 -14.47 0.27 -2.26
N VAL A 97 -14.90 -0.97 -1.99
CA VAL A 97 -15.03 -2.01 -3.03
C VAL A 97 -16.02 -1.58 -4.11
N GLU A 98 -17.18 -1.06 -3.73
CA GLU A 98 -18.19 -0.56 -4.67
C GLU A 98 -17.68 0.66 -5.46
N VAL A 99 -16.90 1.53 -4.82
CA VAL A 99 -16.21 2.64 -5.52
C VAL A 99 -15.20 2.09 -6.51
N CYS A 100 -14.41 1.07 -6.16
CA CYS A 100 -13.46 0.44 -7.07
C CYS A 100 -14.15 -0.08 -8.32
N ASP A 101 -15.28 -0.80 -8.17
CA ASP A 101 -16.08 -1.27 -9.30
C ASP A 101 -16.51 -0.11 -10.21
N ARG A 102 -16.99 0.99 -9.62
CA ARG A 102 -17.50 2.15 -10.35
C ARG A 102 -16.46 2.85 -11.23
N ILE A 103 -15.19 2.83 -10.82
CA ILE A 103 -14.07 3.50 -11.52
C ILE A 103 -13.12 2.51 -12.21
N ASP A 104 -13.53 1.25 -12.35
CA ASP A 104 -12.71 0.17 -12.95
C ASP A 104 -11.37 -0.10 -12.22
N ALA A 105 -11.30 0.20 -10.92
CA ALA A 105 -10.18 -0.21 -10.08
C ALA A 105 -10.33 -1.66 -9.64
N ARG A 106 -9.23 -2.41 -9.60
CA ARG A 106 -9.23 -3.87 -9.32
C ARG A 106 -8.39 -4.28 -8.13
N ILE A 107 -7.82 -3.30 -7.42
CA ILE A 107 -7.09 -3.50 -6.17
C ILE A 107 -7.58 -2.45 -5.17
N GLN A 108 -7.88 -2.90 -3.96
CA GLN A 108 -8.10 -2.07 -2.79
C GLN A 108 -7.05 -2.41 -1.73
N VAL A 109 -6.25 -1.42 -1.32
CA VAL A 109 -5.29 -1.56 -0.23
C VAL A 109 -6.01 -1.59 1.11
N GLN A 110 -5.59 -2.49 1.99
CA GLN A 110 -6.09 -2.65 3.35
C GLN A 110 -4.90 -2.72 4.32
N HIS A 111 -4.77 -1.74 5.21
CA HIS A 111 -3.69 -1.70 6.19
C HIS A 111 -3.80 -2.85 7.21
N GLY A 112 -2.63 -3.41 7.55
CA GLY A 112 -2.44 -4.29 8.70
C GLY A 112 -2.89 -3.65 10.01
N GLY A 113 -3.61 -4.40 10.83
CA GLY A 113 -4.08 -3.96 12.13
C GLY A 113 -2.96 -3.77 13.14
N ALA A 114 -3.34 -3.23 14.30
CA ALA A 114 -2.45 -2.98 15.42
C ALA A 114 -3.17 -3.11 16.76
N LEU A 115 -2.38 -3.40 17.81
CA LEU A 115 -2.82 -3.28 19.20
C LEU A 115 -1.92 -2.29 19.92
N ARG A 116 -2.51 -1.48 20.80
CA ARG A 116 -1.75 -0.63 21.72
C ARG A 116 -1.04 -1.50 22.78
N ALA A 117 -0.06 -0.91 23.46
CA ALA A 117 0.74 -1.60 24.48
C ALA A 117 -0.11 -2.22 25.61
N ASP A 118 -1.22 -1.58 25.99
CA ASP A 118 -2.15 -2.07 27.01
C ASP A 118 -3.09 -3.18 26.51
N GLN A 119 -3.15 -3.41 25.19
CA GLN A 119 -4.04 -4.39 24.55
C GLN A 119 -3.33 -5.69 24.16
N LEU A 120 -2.01 -5.84 24.38
CA LEU A 120 -1.24 -7.02 23.94
C LEU A 120 -1.78 -8.36 24.44
N HIS A 121 -2.45 -8.37 25.59
CA HIS A 121 -3.13 -9.55 26.13
C HIS A 121 -4.25 -10.09 25.22
N GLN A 122 -4.71 -9.31 24.25
CA GLN A 122 -5.77 -9.66 23.28
C GLN A 122 -5.22 -10.14 21.94
N ARG A 123 -3.89 -10.19 21.76
CA ARG A 123 -3.23 -10.49 20.47
C ARG A 123 -3.83 -11.67 19.72
N ALA A 124 -3.98 -12.82 20.37
CA ALA A 124 -4.50 -14.01 19.70
C ALA A 124 -5.94 -13.82 19.16
N GLN A 125 -6.79 -13.10 19.88
CA GLN A 125 -8.17 -12.80 19.45
C GLN A 125 -8.19 -11.72 18.37
N ALA A 126 -7.28 -10.75 18.44
CA ALA A 126 -7.11 -9.72 17.43
C ALA A 126 -6.65 -10.30 16.07
N ASP A 127 -5.68 -11.23 16.08
CA ASP A 127 -5.21 -11.91 14.87
C ASP A 127 -6.33 -12.76 14.24
N ILE A 128 -7.18 -13.42 15.05
CA ILE A 128 -8.36 -14.15 14.56
C ILE A 128 -9.35 -13.18 13.92
N ARG A 129 -9.69 -12.08 14.60
CA ARG A 129 -10.64 -11.09 14.12
C ARG A 129 -10.22 -10.47 12.79
N GLU A 130 -8.95 -10.15 12.65
CA GLU A 130 -8.40 -9.62 11.39
C GLU A 130 -8.57 -10.61 10.24
N ARG A 131 -8.28 -11.91 10.47
CA ARG A 131 -8.46 -12.95 9.45
C ARG A 131 -9.93 -13.15 9.07
N GLU A 132 -10.83 -13.14 10.04
CA GLU A 132 -12.28 -13.23 9.80
C GLU A 132 -12.77 -12.03 8.98
N ALA A 133 -12.34 -10.82 9.35
CA ALA A 133 -12.66 -9.59 8.62
C ALA A 133 -12.10 -9.60 7.19
N LEU A 134 -10.85 -10.02 6.98
CA LEU A 134 -10.26 -10.16 5.64
C LEU A 134 -11.01 -11.19 4.80
N THR A 135 -11.44 -12.30 5.40
CA THR A 135 -12.25 -13.32 4.72
C THR A 135 -13.60 -12.73 4.29
N GLU A 136 -14.30 -12.05 5.19
CA GLU A 136 -15.60 -11.40 4.90
C GLU A 136 -15.47 -10.34 3.80
N LEU A 137 -14.45 -9.49 3.87
CA LEU A 137 -14.21 -8.47 2.87
C LEU A 137 -13.83 -9.10 1.52
N GLY A 138 -13.03 -10.17 1.53
CA GLY A 138 -12.69 -10.96 0.34
C GLY A 138 -13.93 -11.57 -0.33
N ASP A 139 -14.83 -12.17 0.45
CA ASP A 139 -16.12 -12.69 -0.02
C ASP A 139 -16.96 -11.58 -0.66
N PHE A 140 -17.04 -10.42 -0.01
CA PHE A 140 -17.78 -9.26 -0.52
C PHE A 140 -17.17 -8.71 -1.83
N ALA A 141 -15.84 -8.68 -1.94
CA ALA A 141 -15.12 -8.14 -3.09
C ALA A 141 -15.13 -9.06 -4.32
N ARG A 142 -15.30 -10.37 -4.12
CA ARG A 142 -15.29 -11.39 -5.18
C ARG A 142 -16.20 -11.08 -6.39
N PRO A 143 -17.51 -10.78 -6.22
CA PRO A 143 -18.38 -10.49 -7.37
C PRO A 143 -18.00 -9.21 -8.14
N TYR A 144 -17.26 -8.29 -7.52
CA TYR A 144 -16.77 -7.06 -8.14
C TYR A 144 -15.41 -7.25 -8.84
N GLY A 145 -14.78 -8.43 -8.72
CA GLY A 145 -13.45 -8.66 -9.26
C GLY A 145 -12.34 -7.80 -8.61
N VAL A 146 -12.59 -7.28 -7.41
CA VAL A 146 -11.62 -6.49 -6.65
C VAL A 146 -10.78 -7.43 -5.79
N ARG A 147 -9.46 -7.26 -5.80
CA ARG A 147 -8.55 -7.90 -4.84
C ARG A 147 -8.27 -6.98 -3.67
N ILE A 148 -8.30 -7.52 -2.46
CA ILE A 148 -7.87 -6.85 -1.24
C ILE A 148 -6.37 -7.12 -1.08
N ALA A 149 -5.58 -6.05 -1.08
CA ALA A 149 -4.14 -6.11 -0.90
C ALA A 149 -3.80 -5.72 0.54
N PHE A 150 -3.46 -6.72 1.35
CA PHE A 150 -3.22 -6.59 2.79
C PHE A 150 -1.77 -6.16 3.07
N GLU A 151 -1.61 -4.93 3.54
CA GLU A 151 -0.33 -4.24 3.65
C GLU A 151 0.37 -4.47 4.99
N ASN A 152 1.69 -4.70 4.92
CA ASN A 152 2.52 -4.64 6.11
C ASN A 152 2.73 -3.19 6.57
N ILE A 153 2.35 -2.88 7.81
CA ILE A 153 2.58 -1.56 8.41
C ILE A 153 3.59 -1.69 9.55
N PHE A 154 4.36 -0.64 9.78
CA PHE A 154 5.39 -0.57 10.82
C PHE A 154 4.88 0.01 12.15
N THR A 155 5.59 -0.34 13.21
CA THR A 155 5.30 0.13 14.56
C THR A 155 5.52 1.65 14.67
N THR A 156 4.46 2.39 14.98
CA THR A 156 4.50 3.86 15.11
C THR A 156 4.60 4.33 16.56
N GLU A 157 4.29 3.45 17.52
CA GLU A 157 4.24 3.76 18.94
C GLU A 157 4.96 2.70 19.79
N LEU A 158 5.58 3.12 20.89
CA LEU A 158 6.29 2.19 21.77
C LEU A 158 5.34 1.15 22.37
N GLY A 159 5.71 -0.13 22.23
CA GLY A 159 4.92 -1.25 22.75
C GLY A 159 3.69 -1.61 21.94
N GLN A 160 3.43 -0.91 20.82
CA GLN A 160 2.40 -1.32 19.86
C GLN A 160 2.76 -2.68 19.26
N TYR A 161 1.75 -3.53 19.08
CA TYR A 161 1.87 -4.72 18.26
C TYR A 161 1.38 -4.43 16.85
N ARG A 162 2.18 -4.86 15.88
CA ARG A 162 1.82 -5.07 14.49
C ARG A 162 2.38 -6.40 14.04
N GLN A 163 1.77 -7.00 13.03
CA GLN A 163 2.33 -8.17 12.36
C GLN A 163 3.61 -7.76 11.62
N THR A 164 4.66 -8.56 11.76
CA THR A 164 5.85 -8.50 10.89
C THR A 164 5.48 -8.86 9.44
N PRO A 165 6.30 -8.53 8.43
CA PRO A 165 6.00 -8.94 7.05
C PRO A 165 5.82 -10.45 6.89
N ALA A 166 6.62 -11.27 7.59
CA ALA A 166 6.42 -12.72 7.59
C ALA A 166 5.08 -13.13 8.24
N GLU A 167 4.67 -12.50 9.34
CA GLU A 167 3.36 -12.76 9.97
C GLU A 167 2.18 -12.32 9.08
N VAL A 168 2.32 -11.22 8.34
CA VAL A 168 1.34 -10.80 7.31
C VAL A 168 1.21 -11.88 6.23
N ALA A 169 2.33 -12.44 5.77
CA ALA A 169 2.33 -13.55 4.82
C ALA A 169 1.57 -14.77 5.37
N GLU A 170 1.82 -15.13 6.63
CA GLU A 170 1.10 -16.22 7.29
C GLU A 170 -0.40 -15.91 7.47
N THR A 171 -0.77 -14.66 7.74
CA THR A 171 -2.17 -14.23 7.78
C THR A 171 -2.85 -14.41 6.41
N VAL A 172 -2.23 -13.97 5.31
CA VAL A 172 -2.79 -14.16 3.96
C VAL A 172 -2.91 -15.65 3.61
N LYS A 173 -1.90 -16.47 3.91
CA LYS A 173 -1.96 -17.94 3.73
C LYS A 173 -3.06 -18.58 4.57
N ALA A 174 -3.28 -18.11 5.79
CA ALA A 174 -4.32 -18.64 6.67
C ALA A 174 -5.73 -18.24 6.22
N VAL A 175 -5.92 -17.02 5.71
CA VAL A 175 -7.17 -16.57 5.09
C VAL A 175 -7.47 -17.39 3.83
N ASN A 176 -6.45 -17.72 3.04
CA ASN A 176 -6.55 -18.62 1.87
C ASN A 176 -7.72 -18.27 0.93
N HIS A 177 -7.88 -16.98 0.62
CA HIS A 177 -8.98 -16.48 -0.19
C HIS A 177 -8.46 -15.93 -1.53
N PRO A 178 -9.04 -16.29 -2.69
CA PRO A 178 -8.51 -15.89 -4.00
C PRO A 178 -8.51 -14.38 -4.27
N ASN A 179 -9.36 -13.62 -3.57
CA ASN A 179 -9.40 -12.15 -3.62
C ASN A 179 -8.59 -11.47 -2.51
N VAL A 180 -7.80 -12.19 -1.71
CA VAL A 180 -6.94 -11.59 -0.69
C VAL A 180 -5.48 -11.93 -1.02
N VAL A 181 -4.68 -10.89 -1.22
CA VAL A 181 -3.25 -10.99 -1.47
C VAL A 181 -2.50 -10.11 -0.47
N ALA A 182 -1.21 -10.33 -0.31
CA ALA A 182 -0.36 -9.41 0.43
C ALA A 182 0.01 -8.18 -0.43
N LEU A 183 0.32 -7.08 0.24
CA LEU A 183 0.97 -5.90 -0.30
C LEU A 183 2.27 -5.67 0.46
N ILE A 184 3.41 -5.72 -0.24
CA ILE A 184 4.69 -5.34 0.38
C ILE A 184 4.91 -3.84 0.22
N ASP A 185 4.85 -3.10 1.33
CA ASP A 185 5.56 -1.84 1.43
C ASP A 185 6.97 -2.13 1.94
N PHE A 186 7.96 -1.93 1.07
CA PHE A 186 9.35 -2.29 1.36
C PHE A 186 9.98 -1.39 2.42
N SER A 187 9.65 -0.10 2.44
CA SER A 187 10.18 0.85 3.41
C SER A 187 9.61 0.56 4.79
N HIS A 188 8.29 0.32 4.89
CA HIS A 188 7.62 -0.07 6.12
C HIS A 188 8.18 -1.40 6.64
N ALA A 189 8.36 -2.39 5.75
CA ALA A 189 8.96 -3.66 6.11
C ALA A 189 10.39 -3.47 6.65
N TYR A 190 11.17 -2.56 6.07
CA TYR A 190 12.52 -2.27 6.53
C TYR A 190 12.52 -1.59 7.91
N ILE A 191 11.69 -0.57 8.11
CA ILE A 191 11.53 0.11 9.40
C ILE A 191 11.10 -0.88 10.49
N GLU A 192 10.08 -1.69 10.21
CA GLU A 192 9.55 -2.67 11.17
C GLU A 192 10.58 -3.75 11.50
N SER A 193 11.32 -4.22 10.49
CA SER A 193 12.38 -5.22 10.69
C SER A 193 13.49 -4.65 11.58
N THR A 194 13.94 -3.42 11.32
CA THR A 194 14.94 -2.75 12.16
C THR A 194 14.43 -2.54 13.58
N TYR A 195 13.17 -2.08 13.74
CA TYR A 195 12.55 -1.87 15.05
C TYR A 195 12.51 -3.14 15.89
N LYS A 196 12.18 -4.29 15.27
CA LYS A 196 12.09 -5.60 15.94
C LYS A 196 13.42 -6.37 15.99
N GLY A 197 14.50 -5.85 15.41
CA GLY A 197 15.79 -6.55 15.32
C GLY A 197 15.75 -7.80 14.43
N LEU A 198 14.93 -7.76 13.37
CA LEU A 198 14.75 -8.84 12.40
C LEU A 198 15.59 -8.58 11.13
N ASN A 199 15.81 -9.64 10.36
CA ASN A 199 16.43 -9.53 9.04
C ASN A 199 15.39 -9.09 8.00
N PHE A 200 15.52 -7.86 7.50
CA PHE A 200 14.65 -7.29 6.48
C PHE A 200 14.48 -8.17 5.24
N ARG A 201 15.58 -8.74 4.70
CA ARG A 201 15.57 -9.56 3.49
C ARG A 201 14.77 -10.85 3.70
N GLU A 202 14.94 -11.51 4.85
CA GLU A 202 14.19 -12.71 5.20
C GLU A 202 12.68 -12.42 5.35
N GLN A 203 12.34 -11.26 5.92
CA GLN A 203 10.95 -10.84 6.10
C GLN A 203 10.22 -10.62 4.76
N ILE A 204 10.81 -9.86 3.84
CA ILE A 204 10.20 -9.63 2.52
C ILE A 204 10.23 -10.89 1.65
N ALA A 205 11.24 -11.76 1.80
CA ALA A 205 11.28 -13.04 1.09
C ALA A 205 10.16 -13.98 1.52
N ALA A 206 9.80 -13.99 2.80
CA ALA A 206 8.67 -14.79 3.31
C ALA A 206 7.31 -14.31 2.77
N MET A 207 7.19 -13.01 2.50
CA MET A 207 5.95 -12.36 2.06
C MET A 207 5.75 -12.34 0.55
N ALA A 208 6.84 -12.27 -0.22
CA ALA A 208 6.79 -12.17 -1.68
C ALA A 208 5.91 -13.22 -2.39
N PRO A 209 5.89 -14.51 -2.02
CA PRO A 209 5.12 -15.53 -2.74
C PRO A 209 3.60 -15.35 -2.69
N VAL A 210 3.08 -14.54 -1.76
CA VAL A 210 1.65 -14.24 -1.63
C VAL A 210 1.32 -12.78 -1.97
N THR A 211 2.29 -12.03 -2.48
CA THR A 211 2.17 -10.59 -2.73
C THR A 211 1.69 -10.32 -4.15
N GLY A 212 0.61 -9.53 -4.27
CA GLY A 212 -0.02 -9.15 -5.54
C GLY A 212 -0.09 -7.64 -5.79
N HIS A 213 0.52 -6.84 -4.92
CA HIS A 213 0.64 -5.38 -5.02
C HIS A 213 1.88 -4.92 -4.26
N LEU A 214 2.56 -3.87 -4.73
CA LEU A 214 3.82 -3.41 -4.14
C LEU A 214 3.78 -1.90 -3.93
N HIS A 215 4.23 -1.44 -2.76
CA HIS A 215 4.54 -0.04 -2.49
C HIS A 215 6.06 0.15 -2.46
N VAL A 216 6.55 1.05 -3.32
CA VAL A 216 7.98 1.27 -3.55
C VAL A 216 8.30 2.74 -3.32
N HIS A 217 9.03 3.01 -2.24
CA HIS A 217 9.63 4.30 -1.95
C HIS A 217 10.85 4.05 -1.06
N ASP A 218 11.78 4.99 -1.07
CA ASP A 218 13.07 4.76 -0.44
C ASP A 218 13.11 5.28 1.01
N SER A 219 13.92 4.62 1.82
CA SER A 219 14.21 4.99 3.21
C SER A 219 15.56 4.43 3.63
N PHE A 220 15.87 4.55 4.92
CA PHE A 220 17.06 3.94 5.52
C PHE A 220 16.70 2.88 6.58
N GLY A 221 15.42 2.47 6.61
CA GLY A 221 14.91 1.51 7.58
C GLY A 221 15.00 1.93 9.04
N ARG A 222 15.23 3.23 9.35
CA ARG A 222 15.43 3.69 10.73
C ARG A 222 14.10 4.15 11.33
N PRO A 223 13.63 3.58 12.45
CA PRO A 223 12.40 4.03 13.10
C PRO A 223 12.49 5.47 13.62
N GLN A 224 11.36 6.17 13.68
CA GLN A 224 11.29 7.55 14.21
C GLN A 224 11.78 7.66 15.67
N ALA A 225 11.52 6.62 16.48
CA ALA A 225 11.85 6.56 17.90
C ALA A 225 11.42 7.84 18.66
N PHE A 226 12.36 8.54 19.30
CA PHE A 226 12.10 9.77 20.03
C PHE A 226 12.46 11.04 19.24
N TYR A 227 13.02 10.91 18.04
CA TYR A 227 13.51 12.04 17.27
C TYR A 227 12.34 12.92 16.80
N LYS A 228 12.49 14.24 16.95
CA LYS A 228 11.51 15.23 16.51
C LYS A 228 12.24 16.27 15.69
N ALA A 229 12.14 16.16 14.38
CA ALA A 229 12.70 17.13 13.45
C ALA A 229 12.04 18.51 13.62
N PHE A 230 12.82 19.58 13.46
CA PHE A 230 12.26 20.93 13.38
C PHE A 230 11.69 21.22 11.99
N HIS A 231 12.39 20.73 10.96
CA HIS A 231 11.93 20.70 9.57
C HIS A 231 11.83 19.25 9.06
N PRO A 232 10.81 18.86 8.29
CA PRO A 232 10.71 17.50 7.73
C PRO A 232 11.96 17.02 6.99
N GLN A 233 12.73 17.93 6.39
CA GLN A 233 13.98 17.65 5.69
C GLN A 233 15.09 17.11 6.62
N GLU A 234 15.04 17.40 7.92
CA GLU A 234 16.00 16.85 8.87
C GLU A 234 15.81 15.35 9.06
N ASN A 235 14.57 14.84 8.99
CA ASN A 235 14.32 13.40 8.95
C ASN A 235 14.98 12.77 7.70
N THR A 236 14.83 13.39 6.52
CA THR A 236 15.51 12.95 5.29
C THR A 236 17.03 12.98 5.45
N ALA A 237 17.60 14.07 5.97
CA ALA A 237 19.05 14.21 6.17
C ALA A 237 19.62 13.17 7.16
N MET A 238 18.84 12.80 8.18
CA MET A 238 19.21 11.81 9.18
C MET A 238 18.83 10.37 8.79
N GLY A 239 18.04 10.21 7.72
CA GLY A 239 17.48 8.94 7.30
C GLY A 239 16.51 8.32 8.31
N ILE A 240 15.73 9.12 9.04
CA ILE A 240 14.88 8.67 10.15
C ILE A 240 13.40 8.75 9.77
N GLY A 241 12.67 7.65 9.99
CA GLY A 241 11.22 7.58 9.84
C GLY A 241 10.77 7.10 8.47
N ASP A 242 9.46 7.24 8.24
CA ASP A 242 8.82 6.92 6.97
C ASP A 242 8.94 8.12 6.01
N LEU A 243 9.90 8.04 5.09
CA LEU A 243 10.40 9.20 4.38
C LEU A 243 9.73 9.43 3.02
N HIS A 244 9.13 8.40 2.42
CA HIS A 244 8.52 8.46 1.09
C HIS A 244 9.46 9.09 0.03
N MET A 245 10.74 8.70 0.04
CA MET A 245 11.75 9.30 -0.81
C MET A 245 11.73 8.74 -2.23
N PRO A 246 12.23 9.52 -3.22
CA PRO A 246 12.55 9.01 -4.56
C PRO A 246 13.41 7.75 -4.52
N LEU A 247 13.20 6.88 -5.49
CA LEU A 247 13.98 5.66 -5.61
C LEU A 247 15.46 6.00 -5.85
N GLY A 248 16.37 5.38 -5.09
CA GLY A 248 17.81 5.59 -5.16
C GLY A 248 18.33 6.65 -4.19
N TRP A 249 17.47 7.27 -3.37
CA TRP A 249 17.91 8.22 -2.33
C TRP A 249 18.21 7.56 -0.99
N GLY A 250 17.66 6.37 -0.74
CA GLY A 250 17.89 5.58 0.46
C GLY A 250 18.96 4.50 0.24
N ASP A 251 18.92 3.48 1.10
CA ASP A 251 19.86 2.35 1.05
C ASP A 251 19.18 0.99 0.85
N ILE A 252 17.91 0.99 0.40
CA ILE A 252 17.24 -0.24 -0.02
C ILE A 252 17.91 -0.78 -1.30
N ASP A 253 18.44 -2.01 -1.21
CA ASP A 253 19.10 -2.70 -2.34
C ASP A 253 18.08 -3.25 -3.35
N TRP A 254 17.44 -2.34 -4.09
CA TRP A 254 16.34 -2.61 -5.01
C TRP A 254 16.70 -3.63 -6.10
N ASP A 255 17.86 -3.48 -6.75
CA ASP A 255 18.27 -4.37 -7.84
C ASP A 255 18.39 -5.82 -7.34
N SER A 256 19.00 -6.02 -6.17
CA SER A 256 19.11 -7.34 -5.55
C SER A 256 17.74 -7.91 -5.14
N ILE A 257 16.85 -7.09 -4.58
CA ILE A 257 15.49 -7.51 -4.21
C ILE A 257 14.73 -8.01 -5.45
N PHE A 258 14.70 -7.22 -6.53
CA PHE A 258 13.93 -7.54 -7.74
C PHE A 258 14.59 -8.64 -8.60
N ALA A 259 15.89 -8.89 -8.43
CA ALA A 259 16.55 -10.05 -9.01
C ALA A 259 16.18 -11.35 -8.28
N GLU A 260 16.03 -11.31 -6.96
CA GLU A 260 15.82 -12.50 -6.12
C GLU A 260 14.33 -12.86 -5.96
N LEU A 261 13.50 -11.89 -5.60
CA LEU A 261 12.13 -12.15 -5.19
C LEU A 261 11.21 -12.41 -6.39
N ARG A 262 10.13 -13.14 -6.13
CA ARG A 262 9.05 -13.41 -7.07
C ARG A 262 7.72 -13.10 -6.42
N PHE A 263 6.89 -12.37 -7.14
CA PHE A 263 5.57 -11.94 -6.72
C PHE A 263 4.49 -12.69 -7.50
N LEU A 264 3.23 -12.59 -7.09
CA LEU A 264 2.11 -13.20 -7.80
C LEU A 264 1.95 -12.58 -9.20
N PRO A 265 1.38 -13.31 -10.17
CA PRO A 265 0.96 -12.73 -11.44
C PRO A 265 0.01 -11.54 -11.26
N ASP A 266 -0.03 -10.69 -12.27
CA ASP A 266 -0.85 -9.47 -12.29
C ASP A 266 -0.55 -8.51 -11.12
N THR A 267 0.69 -8.50 -10.63
CA THR A 267 1.14 -7.59 -9.59
C THR A 267 1.24 -6.16 -10.13
N VAL A 268 0.74 -5.19 -9.38
CA VAL A 268 0.91 -3.77 -9.68
C VAL A 268 1.93 -3.17 -8.71
N MET A 269 2.82 -2.33 -9.22
CA MET A 269 3.88 -1.70 -8.44
C MET A 269 3.66 -0.19 -8.36
N MET A 270 3.27 0.31 -7.19
CA MET A 270 2.96 1.72 -6.96
C MET A 270 4.10 2.39 -6.19
N MET A 271 4.52 3.55 -6.68
CA MET A 271 5.53 4.35 -5.99
C MET A 271 4.85 5.38 -5.09
N GLU A 272 5.15 5.33 -3.80
CA GLU A 272 4.63 6.27 -2.81
C GLU A 272 5.63 7.41 -2.56
N ILE A 273 5.83 8.25 -3.58
CA ILE A 273 6.77 9.36 -3.52
C ILE A 273 6.05 10.59 -2.94
N GLY A 274 6.55 11.10 -1.80
CA GLY A 274 5.92 12.20 -1.09
C GLY A 274 5.78 13.47 -1.94
N PRO A 275 4.77 14.34 -1.70
CA PRO A 275 4.52 15.54 -2.52
C PRO A 275 5.72 16.50 -2.64
N ARG A 276 6.59 16.54 -1.63
CA ARG A 276 7.84 17.32 -1.62
C ARG A 276 8.84 16.87 -2.68
N HIS A 277 8.65 15.68 -3.23
CA HIS A 277 9.53 14.99 -4.17
C HIS A 277 8.86 14.76 -5.55
N ARG A 278 7.81 15.53 -5.87
CA ARG A 278 7.10 15.44 -7.16
C ARG A 278 8.04 15.69 -8.36
N SER A 279 9.08 16.51 -8.19
CA SER A 279 10.05 16.82 -9.24
C SER A 279 10.94 15.63 -9.62
N GLU A 280 11.10 14.67 -8.71
CA GLU A 280 11.95 13.49 -8.85
C GLU A 280 11.17 12.25 -9.32
N GLN A 281 9.85 12.36 -9.47
CA GLN A 281 9.00 11.27 -9.98
C GLN A 281 9.41 10.78 -11.37
N PRO A 282 9.78 11.61 -12.37
CA PRO A 282 10.21 11.09 -13.68
C PRO A 282 11.42 10.15 -13.60
N GLU A 283 12.39 10.45 -12.74
CA GLU A 283 13.56 9.59 -12.52
C GLU A 283 13.19 8.31 -11.76
N SER A 284 12.35 8.44 -10.74
CA SER A 284 11.80 7.28 -10.00
C SER A 284 11.05 6.32 -10.93
N LEU A 285 10.26 6.85 -11.88
CA LEU A 285 9.56 6.05 -12.89
C LEU A 285 10.53 5.29 -13.81
N ALA A 286 11.65 5.91 -14.20
CA ALA A 286 12.67 5.25 -15.00
C ALA A 286 13.34 4.10 -14.21
N ILE A 287 13.61 4.30 -12.92
CA ILE A 287 14.14 3.26 -12.03
C ILE A 287 13.13 2.12 -11.87
N ALA A 288 11.87 2.43 -11.57
CA ALA A 288 10.78 1.46 -11.46
C ALA A 288 10.66 0.57 -12.71
N LYS A 289 10.66 1.17 -13.91
CA LYS A 289 10.61 0.43 -15.18
C LYS A 289 11.81 -0.50 -15.36
N ARG A 290 13.00 -0.09 -14.92
CA ARG A 290 14.20 -0.96 -14.93
C ARG A 290 14.06 -2.13 -13.95
N LEU A 291 13.55 -1.91 -12.75
CA LEU A 291 13.33 -2.96 -11.74
C LEU A 291 12.32 -4.01 -12.23
N ILE A 292 11.25 -3.57 -12.89
CA ILE A 292 10.29 -4.48 -13.54
C ILE A 292 11.00 -5.33 -14.59
N ALA A 293 11.76 -4.71 -15.50
CA ALA A 293 12.48 -5.43 -16.55
C ALA A 293 13.48 -6.46 -15.97
N LEU A 294 14.20 -6.07 -14.91
CA LEU A 294 15.11 -6.98 -14.20
C LEU A 294 14.36 -8.21 -13.66
N SER A 295 13.21 -8.01 -13.01
CA SER A 295 12.38 -9.11 -12.51
C SER A 295 11.91 -10.05 -13.62
N GLU A 296 11.59 -9.53 -14.81
CA GLU A 296 11.23 -10.35 -15.96
C GLU A 296 12.38 -11.20 -16.49
N ASP A 297 13.58 -10.63 -16.56
CA ASP A 297 14.75 -11.34 -17.08
C ASP A 297 15.11 -12.53 -16.20
N VAL A 298 15.00 -12.39 -14.88
CA VAL A 298 15.26 -13.52 -13.97
C VAL A 298 14.14 -14.56 -14.00
N LEU A 299 12.90 -14.18 -14.34
CA LEU A 299 11.84 -15.16 -14.61
C LEU A 299 12.14 -15.98 -15.87
N ARG A 300 12.53 -15.32 -16.97
CA ARG A 300 12.86 -15.99 -18.24
C ARG A 300 14.09 -16.90 -18.14
N ALA A 301 15.05 -16.56 -17.28
CA ALA A 301 16.24 -17.40 -17.07
C ALA A 301 15.97 -18.66 -16.20
N ALA A 302 14.82 -18.72 -15.52
CA ALA A 302 14.43 -19.85 -14.68
C ALA A 302 13.48 -20.86 -15.38
N GLU A 303 12.97 -20.51 -16.56
CA GLU A 303 12.16 -21.37 -17.46
C GLU A 303 13.05 -22.21 -18.39
#